data_AF-A0AAV8U328-F1
#
_entry.id   AF-A0AAV8U328-F1
#
_cell.length_a   1.000
_cell.length_b   1.000
_cell.length_c   1.000
_cell.angle_alpha   90.00
_cell.angle_beta   90.00
_cell.angle_gamma   90.00
#
_symmetry.space_group_name_H-M   'P 1'
#
loop_
_entity.id
_entity.type
_entity.pdbx_description
1 polymer ?
#
loop_
_entity_poly.entity_id
_entity_poly.type
_entity_poly.pdbx_seq_one_letter_code
_entity_poly.pdbx_strand_id
1 'polypeptide(L)'
;MGHNYYGEPVWPNDLLYIFPVVIIGTIACNVGLAVLEPSMIGEPADPFATPLEILSEWYFFLVFQILRTVPNKLLGVLLMVSVLAGFINTAWLVKHGIVHRSLGFDYQGIETLQVKLEDWHSIAVILYVYGYNYLRS
;
A
#
# COMPACT_ATOMS: atom_id res chain seq x y z
N MET A 1 33.78 -1.06 -1.98
CA MET A 1 33.59 -0.60 -3.36
C MET A 1 32.09 -0.62 -3.64
N GLY A 2 31.52 0.45 -4.21
CA GLY A 2 30.08 0.51 -4.50
C GLY A 2 29.65 -0.56 -5.51
N HIS A 3 28.44 -1.08 -5.40
CA HIS A 3 27.94 -2.09 -6.35
C HIS A 3 27.72 -1.55 -7.78
N ASN A 4 27.98 -0.26 -8.01
CA ASN A 4 27.79 0.43 -9.29
C ASN A 4 29.06 0.49 -10.16
N TYR A 5 30.18 -0.11 -9.72
CA TYR A 5 31.45 -0.10 -10.47
C TYR A 5 31.62 -1.28 -11.43
N TYR A 6 30.68 -2.23 -11.41
CA TYR A 6 30.67 -3.40 -12.26
C TYR A 6 29.30 -3.51 -12.94
N GLY A 7 29.25 -4.11 -14.14
CA GLY A 7 28.02 -4.22 -14.93
C GLY A 7 28.11 -3.45 -16.25
N GLU A 8 26.97 -3.29 -16.90
CA GLU A 8 26.88 -2.50 -18.12
C GLU A 8 27.01 -0.99 -17.83
N PRO A 9 27.63 -0.21 -18.73
CA PRO A 9 27.76 1.22 -18.52
C PRO A 9 26.40 1.91 -18.60
N VAL A 10 26.00 2.53 -17.49
CA VAL A 10 24.73 3.27 -17.34
C VAL A 10 24.56 4.36 -18.41
N TRP A 11 25.65 5.00 -18.83
CA TRP A 11 25.68 5.90 -19.98
C TRP A 11 26.39 5.24 -21.18
N PRO A 12 25.82 5.27 -22.39
CA PRO A 12 24.49 5.79 -22.75
C PRO A 12 23.36 4.74 -22.61
N ASN A 13 23.70 3.48 -22.33
CA ASN A 13 22.79 2.34 -22.54
C ASN A 13 21.46 2.49 -21.79
N ASP A 14 21.50 2.73 -20.49
CA ASP A 14 20.28 2.82 -19.69
C ASP A 14 19.67 4.21 -19.76
N LEU A 15 20.49 5.24 -19.51
CA LEU A 15 19.99 6.61 -19.37
C LEU A 15 19.45 7.20 -20.68
N LEU A 16 20.10 6.92 -21.80
CA LEU A 16 19.75 7.52 -23.08
C LEU A 16 18.78 6.65 -23.88
N TYR A 17 18.86 5.32 -23.77
CA TYR A 17 18.02 4.43 -24.57
C TYR A 17 16.86 3.83 -23.77
N ILE A 18 17.13 3.24 -22.60
CA ILE A 18 16.07 2.55 -21.84
C ILE A 18 15.13 3.55 -21.16
N PHE A 19 15.65 4.59 -20.51
CA PHE A 19 14.84 5.50 -19.70
C PHE A 19 13.79 6.25 -20.55
N PRO A 20 14.11 6.84 -21.72
CA PRO A 20 13.10 7.49 -22.54
C PRO A 20 12.02 6.52 -23.05
N VAL A 21 12.38 5.27 -23.38
CA VAL A 21 11.42 4.25 -23.80
C VAL A 21 10.42 3.94 -22.67
N VAL A 22 10.91 3.76 -21.44
CA VAL A 22 10.05 3.52 -20.27
C VAL A 22 9.16 4.72 -19.96
N ILE A 23 9.71 5.94 -20.03
CA ILE A 23 8.97 7.17 -19.80
C ILE A 23 7.85 7.33 -20.83
N ILE A 24 8.18 7.22 -22.12
CA ILE A 24 7.20 7.36 -23.20
C ILE A 24 6.16 6.25 -23.14
N GLY A 25 6.56 5.01 -22.85
CA GLY A 25 5.63 3.89 -22.68
C GLY A 25 4.64 4.12 -21.54
N THR A 26 5.14 4.60 -20.39
CA THR A 26 4.28 4.91 -19.23
C THR A 26 3.31 6.04 -19.53
N ILE A 27 3.77 7.11 -20.19
CA ILE A 27 2.92 8.23 -20.61
C ILE A 27 1.86 7.75 -21.61
N ALA A 28 2.26 6.97 -22.62
CA ALA A 28 1.35 6.45 -23.63
C ALA A 28 0.25 5.58 -23.01
N CYS A 29 0.57 4.73 -22.03
CA CYS A 29 -0.44 3.94 -21.31
C CYS A 29 -1.41 4.84 -20.53
N ASN A 30 -0.91 5.83 -19.79
CA ASN A 30 -1.78 6.75 -19.03
C ASN A 30 -2.69 7.57 -19.96
N VAL A 31 -2.17 8.06 -21.09
CA VAL A 31 -2.96 8.78 -22.10
C VAL A 31 -3.99 7.86 -22.74
N GLY A 32 -3.59 6.62 -23.07
CA GLY A 32 -4.51 5.61 -23.61
C GLY A 32 -5.68 5.35 -22.67
N LEU A 33 -5.41 5.14 -21.37
CA LEU A 33 -6.46 4.97 -20.36
C LEU A 33 -7.35 6.21 -20.23
N ALA A 34 -6.77 7.41 -20.17
CA ALA A 34 -7.53 8.65 -20.04
C ALA A 34 -8.46 8.93 -21.24
N VAL A 35 -8.08 8.47 -22.43
CA VAL A 35 -8.91 8.59 -23.66
C VAL A 35 -9.98 7.52 -23.73
N LEU A 36 -9.65 6.27 -23.36
CA LEU A 36 -10.58 5.14 -23.42
C LEU A 36 -11.63 5.19 -22.29
N GLU A 37 -11.25 5.70 -21.12
CA GLU A 37 -12.10 5.80 -19.94
C GLU A 37 -11.97 7.22 -19.34
N PRO A 38 -12.69 8.20 -19.91
CA PRO A 38 -12.67 9.56 -19.40
C PRO A 38 -13.33 9.63 -18.01
N SER A 39 -12.82 10.52 -17.16
CA SER A 39 -13.37 10.70 -15.82
C SER A 39 -14.80 11.25 -15.86
N MET A 40 -15.64 10.72 -14.98
CA MET A 40 -17.02 11.17 -14.82
C MET A 40 -17.08 12.39 -13.90
N ILE A 41 -17.90 13.38 -14.26
CA ILE A 41 -18.18 14.54 -13.41
C ILE A 41 -19.39 14.20 -12.53
N GLY A 42 -19.21 14.30 -11.22
CA GLY A 42 -20.26 14.07 -10.24
C GLY A 42 -21.20 15.26 -10.04
N GLU A 43 -22.26 15.06 -9.27
CA GLU A 43 -23.18 16.11 -8.87
C GLU A 43 -22.52 17.11 -7.90
N PRO A 44 -22.97 18.38 -7.85
CA PRO A 44 -22.49 19.35 -6.85
C PRO A 44 -22.75 18.87 -5.42
N ALA A 45 -21.87 19.22 -4.49
CA ALA A 45 -22.01 18.83 -3.09
C ALA A 45 -23.24 19.49 -2.44
N ASP A 46 -24.12 18.68 -1.84
CA ASP A 46 -25.25 19.11 -1.03
C ASP A 46 -25.07 18.64 0.44
N PRO A 47 -24.99 19.55 1.42
CA PRO A 47 -24.84 19.19 2.83
C PRO A 47 -26.06 18.48 3.44
N PHE A 48 -27.23 18.52 2.79
CA PHE A 48 -28.45 17.90 3.29
C PHE A 48 -28.79 16.56 2.63
N ALA A 49 -28.01 16.15 1.63
CA ALA A 49 -28.20 14.89 0.93
C ALA A 49 -26.95 13.99 1.03
N THR A 50 -27.07 12.85 1.71
CA THR A 50 -26.01 11.83 1.75
C THR A 50 -26.18 10.84 0.60
N PRO A 51 -25.16 10.62 -0.25
CA PRO A 51 -25.23 9.62 -1.30
C PRO A 51 -25.32 8.20 -0.70
N LEU A 52 -25.85 7.25 -1.48
CA LEU A 52 -26.03 5.86 -1.05
C LEU A 52 -24.71 5.16 -0.75
N GLU A 53 -23.66 5.47 -1.52
CA GLU A 53 -22.33 4.88 -1.39
C GLU A 53 -21.29 5.99 -1.15
N ILE A 54 -20.56 5.88 -0.05
CA ILE A 54 -19.44 6.77 0.30
C ILE A 54 -18.19 5.89 0.40
N LEU A 55 -17.31 6.02 -0.59
CA LEU A 55 -16.04 5.31 -0.66
C LEU A 55 -14.89 6.31 -0.80
N SER A 56 -13.73 5.93 -0.28
CA SER A 56 -12.47 6.64 -0.55
C SER A 56 -11.88 6.19 -1.89
N GLU A 57 -10.74 6.76 -2.27
CA GLU A 57 -9.91 6.17 -3.31
C GLU A 57 -9.29 4.84 -2.86
N TRP A 58 -8.88 4.02 -3.83
CA TRP A 58 -8.48 2.62 -3.62
C TRP A 58 -7.29 2.43 -2.68
N TYR A 59 -6.32 3.35 -2.72
CA TYR A 59 -5.16 3.32 -1.82
C TYR A 59 -5.51 3.72 -0.38
N PHE A 60 -6.66 4.37 -0.16
CA PHE A 60 -7.17 4.73 1.17
C PHE A 60 -8.13 3.70 1.77
N PHE A 61 -8.52 2.64 1.03
CA PHE A 61 -9.47 1.65 1.53
C PHE A 61 -9.07 1.03 2.88
N LEU A 62 -7.78 0.77 3.10
CA LEU A 62 -7.28 0.28 4.39
C LEU A 62 -7.60 1.24 5.54
N VAL A 63 -7.32 2.53 5.35
CA VAL A 63 -7.52 3.58 6.35
C VAL A 63 -9.01 3.86 6.56
N PHE A 64 -9.78 3.91 5.47
CA PHE A 64 -11.22 4.07 5.50
C PHE A 64 -11.92 2.93 6.27
N GLN A 65 -11.43 1.69 6.09
CA GLN A 65 -11.92 0.54 6.84
C GLN A 65 -11.66 0.67 8.35
N ILE A 66 -10.45 1.10 8.75
CA ILE A 66 -10.10 1.30 10.16
C ILE A 66 -11.04 2.32 10.80
N LEU A 67 -11.32 3.42 10.09
CA LEU A 67 -12.21 4.49 10.54
C LEU A 67 -13.66 4.03 10.75
N ARG A 68 -14.20 3.15 9.89
CA ARG A 68 -15.58 2.66 10.03
C ARG A 68 -15.72 1.50 11.01
N THR A 69 -14.64 0.77 11.30
CA THR A 69 -14.69 -0.43 12.14
C THR A 69 -14.41 -0.12 13.62
N VAL A 70 -13.56 0.87 13.90
CA VAL A 70 -13.15 1.20 15.27
C VAL A 70 -14.12 2.22 15.87
N PRO A 71 -14.88 1.88 16.92
CA PRO A 71 -15.90 2.78 17.48
C PRO A 71 -15.29 3.98 18.20
N ASN A 72 -14.07 3.86 18.74
CA ASN A 72 -13.38 4.96 19.40
C ASN A 72 -12.57 5.79 18.39
N LYS A 73 -12.97 7.06 18.23
CA LYS A 73 -12.34 8.01 17.31
C LYS A 73 -10.85 8.22 17.57
N LEU A 74 -10.43 8.31 18.83
CA LEU A 74 -9.01 8.52 19.18
C LEU A 74 -8.17 7.29 18.80
N LEU A 75 -8.68 6.09 19.12
CA LEU A 75 -8.01 4.84 18.79
C LEU A 75 -7.91 4.66 17.27
N GLY A 76 -8.96 4.98 16.51
CA GLY A 76 -8.94 4.94 15.05
C GLY A 76 -7.83 5.81 14.46
N VAL A 77 -7.70 7.06 14.93
CA VAL A 77 -6.62 7.97 14.50
C VAL A 77 -5.24 7.43 14.87
N LEU A 78 -5.08 6.88 16.08
CA LEU A 78 -3.81 6.28 16.51
C LEU A 78 -3.41 5.10 15.61
N LEU A 79 -4.38 4.26 15.22
CA LEU A 79 -4.15 3.13 14.32
C LEU A 79 -3.76 3.60 12.92
N MET A 80 -4.39 4.66 12.39
CA MET A 80 -3.98 5.23 11.10
C MET A 80 -2.54 5.72 11.13
N VAL A 81 -2.14 6.44 12.19
CA VAL A 81 -0.76 6.91 12.36
C VAL A 81 0.22 5.74 12.52
N SER A 82 -0.22 4.65 13.16
CA SER A 82 0.61 3.47 13.35
C SER A 82 1.04 2.80 12.03
N VAL A 83 0.23 2.90 10.97
CA VAL A 83 0.58 2.37 9.64
C VAL A 83 1.81 3.07 9.08
N LEU A 84 1.83 4.41 9.12
CA LEU A 84 2.98 5.20 8.66
C LEU A 84 4.18 5.02 9.58
N ALA A 85 3.96 5.02 10.90
CA ALA A 85 5.02 4.82 11.88
C ALA A 85 5.69 3.44 11.71
N GLY A 86 4.91 2.39 11.46
CA GLY A 86 5.41 1.06 11.15
C GLY A 86 6.32 1.07 9.91
N PHE A 87 5.87 1.71 8.82
CA PHE A 87 6.65 1.81 7.58
C PHE A 87 7.99 2.53 7.78
N ILE A 88 8.00 3.67 8.47
CA ILE A 88 9.22 4.46 8.73
C ILE A 88 10.24 3.66 9.57
N ASN A 89 9.76 2.88 10.53
CA ASN A 89 10.64 2.14 11.46
C ASN A 89 11.12 0.79 10.91
N THR A 90 10.70 0.38 9.70
CA THR A 90 11.08 -0.91 9.08
C THR A 90 12.60 -1.16 9.06
N ALA A 91 13.40 -0.19 8.63
CA ALA A 91 14.86 -0.34 8.57
C ALA A 91 15.49 -0.50 9.97
N TRP A 92 14.96 0.19 10.98
CA TRP A 92 15.40 0.07 12.36
C TRP A 92 15.04 -1.30 12.95
N LEU A 93 13.83 -1.79 12.67
CA LEU A 93 13.33 -3.11 13.09
C LEU A 93 14.20 -4.24 12.52
N VAL A 94 14.50 -4.18 11.22
CA VAL A 94 15.37 -5.16 10.54
C VAL A 94 16.77 -5.16 11.15
N LYS A 95 17.33 -3.98 11.44
CA LYS A 95 18.67 -3.87 12.05
C LYS A 95 18.76 -4.50 13.43
N HIS A 96 17.69 -4.49 14.22
CA HIS A 96 17.65 -5.07 15.57
C HIS A 96 17.21 -6.54 15.57
N GLY A 97 17.14 -7.19 14.39
CA GLY A 97 16.80 -8.61 14.28
C GLY A 97 15.35 -8.93 14.61
N ILE A 98 14.49 -7.91 14.66
CA ILE A 98 13.04 -8.06 14.84
C ILE A 98 12.45 -8.44 13.47
N VAL A 99 12.74 -9.66 13.04
CA VAL A 99 12.36 -10.20 11.74
C VAL A 99 11.06 -10.99 11.88
N HIS A 100 10.06 -10.58 11.10
CA HIS A 100 8.87 -11.39 10.88
C HIS A 100 9.25 -12.52 9.92
N ARG A 101 9.08 -13.78 10.32
CA ARG A 101 9.30 -14.92 9.43
C ARG A 101 7.96 -15.26 8.74
N SER A 102 7.77 -14.79 7.50
CA SER A 102 6.69 -15.31 6.64
C SER A 102 6.96 -16.80 6.42
N LEU A 103 6.00 -17.64 6.83
CA LEU A 103 6.15 -19.10 6.82
C LEU A 103 5.52 -19.76 5.58
N GLY A 104 5.07 -18.94 4.62
CA GLY A 104 4.44 -19.38 3.38
C GLY A 104 2.92 -19.17 3.37
N PHE A 105 2.31 -19.49 2.22
CA PHE A 105 0.89 -19.34 1.97
C PHE A 105 0.13 -20.64 2.29
N ASP A 106 -1.06 -20.52 2.88
CA ASP A 106 -1.98 -21.64 3.00
C ASP A 106 -2.65 -21.99 1.65
N TYR A 107 -3.47 -23.04 1.63
CA TYR A 107 -4.21 -23.49 0.44
C TYR A 107 -5.29 -22.48 -0.03
N GLN A 108 -5.55 -21.41 0.74
CA GLN A 108 -6.45 -20.32 0.39
C GLN A 108 -5.69 -19.05 -0.07
N GLY A 109 -4.35 -19.12 -0.11
CA GLY A 109 -3.47 -18.02 -0.53
C GLY A 109 -3.22 -16.97 0.56
N ILE A 110 -3.39 -17.30 1.83
CA ILE A 110 -3.16 -16.41 2.99
C ILE A 110 -1.75 -16.67 3.55
N GLU A 111 -0.94 -15.63 3.76
CA GLU A 111 0.35 -15.78 4.45
C GLU A 111 0.14 -16.22 5.89
N THR A 112 0.65 -17.41 6.23
CA THR A 112 0.68 -17.89 7.61
C THR A 112 1.87 -17.28 8.34
N LEU A 113 1.56 -16.41 9.31
CA LEU A 113 2.55 -15.79 10.18
C LEU A 113 2.69 -16.64 11.46
N GLN A 114 3.88 -17.14 11.77
CA GLN A 114 4.16 -17.52 13.15
C GLN A 114 4.46 -16.27 13.96
N VAL A 115 3.41 -15.74 14.58
CA VAL A 115 3.55 -14.76 15.66
C VAL A 115 3.87 -15.55 16.93
N LYS A 116 5.15 -15.54 17.35
CA LYS A 116 5.45 -15.91 18.74
C LYS A 116 4.78 -14.87 19.63
N LEU A 117 4.18 -15.33 20.74
CA LEU A 117 3.45 -14.47 21.68
C LEU A 117 4.31 -13.32 22.24
N GLU A 118 5.64 -13.36 22.07
CA GLU A 118 6.59 -12.36 22.56
C GLU A 118 6.79 -11.16 21.59
N ASP A 119 6.34 -11.24 20.33
CA ASP A 119 6.57 -10.20 19.31
C ASP A 119 5.38 -9.24 19.15
N TRP A 120 5.26 -8.28 20.08
CA TRP A 120 4.20 -7.25 20.14
C TRP A 120 4.18 -6.25 18.95
N HIS A 121 5.06 -6.41 17.96
CA HIS A 121 5.25 -5.46 16.85
C HIS A 121 4.52 -5.87 15.55
N SER A 122 3.83 -7.02 15.53
CA SER A 122 3.07 -7.52 14.37
C SER A 122 1.65 -6.94 14.21
N ILE A 123 1.23 -5.98 15.04
CA ILE A 123 -0.14 -5.43 15.01
C ILE A 123 -0.44 -4.76 13.66
N ALA A 124 0.52 -4.05 13.06
CA ALA A 124 0.34 -3.38 11.77
C ALA A 124 0.17 -4.38 10.61
N VAL A 125 0.87 -5.51 10.65
CA VAL A 125 0.76 -6.59 9.64
C VAL A 125 -0.51 -7.39 9.85
N ILE A 126 -0.92 -7.64 11.10
CA ILE A 126 -2.22 -8.24 11.40
C ILE A 126 -3.35 -7.33 10.91
N LEU A 127 -3.28 -6.02 11.11
CA LEU A 127 -4.25 -5.06 10.56
C LEU A 127 -4.24 -5.01 9.03
N TYR A 128 -3.07 -5.16 8.39
CA TYR A 128 -2.95 -5.24 6.94
C TYR A 128 -3.59 -6.52 6.37
N VAL A 129 -3.26 -7.68 6.94
CA VAL A 129 -3.81 -8.99 6.53
C VAL A 129 -5.30 -9.11 6.86
N TYR A 130 -5.72 -8.62 8.02
CA TYR A 130 -7.14 -8.63 8.43
C TYR A 130 -7.97 -7.61 7.66
N GLY A 131 -7.40 -6.44 7.34
CA GLY A 131 -8.02 -5.42 6.50
C GLY A 131 -8.19 -5.87 5.05
N TYR A 132 -7.20 -6.60 4.50
CA TYR A 132 -7.29 -7.14 3.14
C TYR A 132 -8.32 -8.30 3.04
N ASN A 133 -8.45 -9.13 4.07
CA ASN A 133 -9.46 -10.19 4.12
C ASN A 133 -10.91 -9.66 4.16
N TYR A 134 -11.13 -8.45 4.68
CA TYR A 134 -12.45 -7.81 4.71
C TYR A 134 -12.87 -7.19 3.36
N LEU A 135 -11.98 -7.11 2.37
CA LEU A 135 -12.29 -6.68 1.00
C LEU A 135 -12.83 -7.82 0.12
N ARG A 136 -12.81 -9.06 0.63
CA ARG A 136 -13.27 -10.27 -0.09
C ARG A 136 -14.66 -10.74 0.36
N SER A 137 -15.32 -10.01 1.27
CA SER A 137 -16.66 -10.29 1.78
C SER A 137 -17.64 -9.17 1.41
#